data_AF-A0A7J9XYT5-F1
#
_entry.id   AF-A0A7J9XYT5-F1
#
_cell.length_a   1.000
_cell.length_b   1.000
_cell.length_c   1.000
_cell.angle_alpha   90.00
_cell.angle_beta   90.00
_cell.angle_gamma   90.00
#
_symmetry.space_group_name_H-M   'P 1'
#
loop_
_entity.id
_entity.type
_entity.pdbx_description
1 polymer ?
#
loop_
_entity_poly.entity_id
_entity_poly.type
_entity_poly.pdbx_seq_one_letter_code
_entity_poly.pdbx_strand_id
1 'polypeptide(L)'
;AYRHALTEAGLPDERAVPFVRTVVSYALGQSLAELSWTPASPDAADLAAILPPNAPDDLAPIAQWLCVECDMSEQFDLGITLMIRGLDATLAET
;
A
#
# COMPACT_ATOMS: atom_id res chain seq x y z
N ALA A 1 -0.97 -3.26 23.82
CA ALA A 1 -1.80 -4.28 23.16
C ALA A 1 -1.07 -4.86 21.94
N TYR A 2 -0.95 -4.15 20.82
CA TYR A 2 -0.43 -4.71 19.55
C TYR A 2 1.01 -5.27 19.62
N ARG A 3 1.96 -4.53 20.21
CA ARG A 3 3.33 -5.04 20.45
C ARG A 3 3.32 -6.37 21.21
N HIS A 4 2.53 -6.44 22.28
CA HIS A 4 2.49 -7.62 23.15
C HIS A 4 1.93 -8.83 22.39
N ALA A 5 0.84 -8.66 21.64
CA ALA A 5 0.29 -9.72 20.80
C ALA A 5 1.29 -10.25 19.77
N LEU A 6 2.09 -9.38 19.15
CA LEU A 6 3.13 -9.78 18.20
C LEU A 6 4.25 -10.57 18.88
N THR A 7 4.66 -10.17 20.08
CA THR A 7 5.68 -10.90 20.84
C THR A 7 5.18 -12.26 21.31
N GLU A 8 3.92 -12.38 21.74
CA GLU A 8 3.31 -13.67 22.07
C GLU A 8 3.19 -14.59 20.85
N ALA A 9 3.04 -14.03 19.65
CA ALA A 9 3.03 -14.76 18.39
C ALA A 9 4.43 -15.20 17.93
N GLY A 10 5.50 -14.87 18.67
CA GLY A 10 6.88 -15.29 18.36
C GLY A 10 7.74 -14.23 17.69
N LEU A 11 7.20 -13.03 17.42
CA LEU A 11 8.00 -11.96 16.83
C LEU A 11 8.96 -11.34 17.87
N PRO A 12 10.27 -11.24 17.61
CA PRO A 12 11.21 -10.57 18.51
C PRO A 12 10.77 -9.14 18.82
N ASP A 13 10.96 -8.71 20.07
CA ASP A 13 10.50 -7.40 20.55
C ASP A 13 11.04 -6.23 19.71
N GLU A 14 12.29 -6.37 19.27
CA GLU A 14 12.99 -5.43 18.38
C GLU A 14 12.34 -5.30 16.98
N ARG A 15 11.58 -6.31 16.53
CA ARG A 15 10.84 -6.30 15.26
C ARG A 15 9.36 -5.96 15.43
N ALA A 16 8.79 -6.20 16.62
CA ALA A 16 7.38 -5.92 16.91
C ALA A 16 7.02 -4.43 16.83
N VAL A 17 7.85 -3.55 17.42
CA VAL A 17 7.59 -2.10 17.38
C VAL A 17 7.71 -1.53 15.95
N PRO A 18 8.77 -1.84 15.17
CA PRO A 18 8.83 -1.44 13.77
C PRO A 18 7.63 -1.94 12.95
N PHE A 19 7.18 -3.18 13.13
CA PHE A 19 6.04 -3.70 12.40
C PHE A 19 4.75 -2.91 12.67
N VAL A 20 4.43 -2.66 13.95
CA VAL A 20 3.27 -1.83 14.31
C VAL A 20 3.38 -0.44 13.71
N ARG A 21 4.57 0.17 13.76
CA ARG A 21 4.80 1.49 13.18
C ARG A 21 4.56 1.50 11.66
N THR A 22 5.02 0.47 10.95
CA THR A 22 4.80 0.32 9.50
C THR A 22 3.32 0.26 9.17
N VAL A 23 2.54 -0.58 9.87
CA VAL A 23 1.09 -0.72 9.64
C VAL A 23 0.38 0.61 9.90
N VAL A 24 0.70 1.29 11.00
CA VAL A 24 0.08 2.58 11.35
C VAL A 24 0.45 3.66 10.33
N SER A 25 1.72 3.76 9.95
CA SER A 25 2.17 4.74 8.95
C SER A 25 1.53 4.49 7.58
N TYR A 26 1.41 3.23 7.16
CA TYR A 26 0.71 2.88 5.93
C TYR A 26 -0.77 3.30 5.98
N ALA A 27 -1.48 2.93 7.06
CA ALA A 27 -2.90 3.23 7.19
C ALA A 27 -3.17 4.74 7.20
N LEU A 28 -2.39 5.50 7.95
CA LEU A 28 -2.49 6.96 7.96
C LEU A 28 -2.19 7.57 6.59
N GLY A 29 -1.16 7.06 5.90
CA GLY A 29 -0.80 7.52 4.55
C GLY A 29 -1.90 7.27 3.54
N GLN A 30 -2.52 6.09 3.57
CA GLN A 30 -3.66 5.74 2.72
C GLN A 30 -4.88 6.61 3.01
N SER A 31 -5.25 6.80 4.28
CA SER A 31 -6.37 7.69 4.63
C SER A 31 -6.11 9.14 4.23
N LEU A 32 -4.88 9.63 4.36
CA LEU A 32 -4.50 10.97 3.88
C LEU A 32 -4.60 11.05 2.35
N ALA A 33 -4.12 10.03 1.64
CA ALA A 33 -4.22 9.95 0.19
C ALA A 33 -5.69 9.99 -0.24
N GLU A 34 -6.55 9.17 0.36
CA GLU A 34 -8.00 9.12 0.11
C GLU A 34 -8.68 10.48 0.32
N LEU A 35 -8.38 11.16 1.43
CA LEU A 35 -8.92 12.50 1.71
C LEU A 35 -8.40 13.58 0.76
N SER A 36 -7.19 13.42 0.23
CA SER A 36 -6.58 14.36 -0.71
C SER A 36 -6.93 14.05 -2.17
N TRP A 37 -7.43 12.84 -2.44
CA TRP A 37 -7.73 12.37 -3.77
C TRP A 37 -9.01 13.03 -4.26
N THR A 38 -8.90 13.73 -5.38
CA THR A 38 -10.08 14.18 -6.13
C THR A 38 -10.20 13.24 -7.32
N PRO A 39 -11.32 12.50 -7.48
CA PRO A 39 -11.49 11.65 -8.64
C PRO A 39 -11.32 12.50 -9.89
N ALA A 40 -10.43 12.07 -10.78
CA ALA A 40 -10.22 12.75 -12.05
C ALA A 40 -11.56 12.83 -12.80
N SER A 41 -11.79 13.95 -13.49
CA SER A 41 -12.91 14.05 -14.45
C SER A 41 -12.89 12.82 -15.37
N PRO A 42 -14.04 12.28 -15.83
CA PRO A 42 -14.06 11.26 -16.89
C PRO A 42 -13.29 11.67 -18.17
N ASP A 43 -12.94 12.95 -18.32
CA ASP A 43 -12.00 13.48 -19.30
C ASP A 43 -10.52 13.36 -18.88
N ALA A 44 -10.20 12.46 -17.93
CA ALA A 44 -8.83 12.22 -17.48
C ALA A 44 -7.95 12.02 -18.72
N ALA A 45 -7.05 12.98 -18.93
CA ALA A 45 -6.23 13.04 -20.13
C ALA A 45 -5.59 11.67 -20.37
N ASP A 46 -5.53 11.24 -21.64
CA ASP A 46 -4.81 10.02 -22.03
C ASP A 46 -3.45 10.00 -21.33
N LEU A 47 -3.30 9.14 -20.33
CA LEU A 47 -2.10 9.11 -19.49
C LEU A 47 -0.87 8.78 -20.33
N ALA A 48 -1.05 8.04 -21.43
CA ALA A 48 0.02 7.79 -22.39
C ALA A 48 0.50 9.07 -23.10
N ALA A 49 -0.37 10.06 -23.28
CA ALA A 49 -0.04 11.32 -23.94
C ALA A 49 0.80 12.27 -23.08
N ILE A 50 0.84 12.06 -21.74
CA ILE A 50 1.64 12.88 -20.81
C ILE A 50 2.93 12.19 -20.35
N LEU A 51 3.14 10.93 -20.73
CA LEU A 51 4.35 10.20 -20.39
C LEU A 51 5.55 10.68 -21.24
N PRO A 52 6.76 10.67 -20.68
CA PRO A 52 7.99 10.88 -21.45
C PRO A 52 8.11 9.88 -22.62
N PRO A 53 8.71 10.25 -23.75
CA PRO A 53 8.89 9.36 -24.90
C PRO A 53 9.69 8.08 -24.61
N ASN A 54 10.45 8.08 -23.51
CA ASN A 54 11.28 6.99 -23.04
C ASN A 54 10.73 6.34 -21.76
N ALA A 55 9.47 6.59 -21.42
CA ALA A 55 8.82 5.91 -20.31
C ALA A 55 8.75 4.39 -20.60
N PRO A 56 9.08 3.53 -19.63
CA PRO A 56 8.76 2.12 -19.67
C PRO A 56 7.32 1.82 -20.12
N ASP A 57 7.15 0.79 -20.96
CA ASP A 57 5.84 0.42 -21.54
C ASP A 57 4.78 0.06 -20.47
N ASP A 58 5.22 -0.35 -19.28
CA ASP A 58 4.37 -0.71 -18.15
C ASP A 58 3.88 0.51 -17.33
N LEU A 59 4.47 1.69 -17.50
CA LEU A 59 4.07 2.89 -16.76
C LEU A 59 2.67 3.38 -17.12
N ALA A 60 2.28 3.35 -18.40
CA ALA A 60 0.96 3.83 -18.80
C ALA A 60 -0.17 2.95 -18.23
N PRO A 61 -0.10 1.60 -18.33
CA PRO A 61 -1.06 0.72 -17.68
C PRO A 61 -1.10 0.89 -16.14
N ILE A 62 0.06 1.01 -15.49
CA ILE A 62 0.13 1.20 -14.03
C ILE A 62 -0.50 2.55 -13.63
N ALA A 63 -0.22 3.62 -14.37
CA ALA A 63 -0.79 4.93 -14.10
C ALA A 63 -2.31 4.93 -14.33
N GLN A 64 -2.80 4.28 -15.39
CA GLN A 64 -4.23 4.12 -15.64
C GLN A 64 -4.93 3.42 -14.47
N TRP A 65 -4.36 2.31 -14.01
CA TRP A 65 -4.89 1.57 -12.87
C TRP A 65 -4.87 2.39 -11.57
N LEU A 66 -3.77 3.11 -11.29
CA LEU A 66 -3.60 3.89 -10.06
C LEU A 66 -4.38 5.22 -10.05
N CYS A 67 -4.60 5.85 -11.20
CA CYS A 67 -5.12 7.23 -11.26
C CYS A 67 -6.55 7.33 -11.80
N VAL A 68 -7.07 6.29 -12.43
CA VAL A 68 -8.41 6.33 -13.05
C VAL A 68 -9.29 5.21 -12.51
N GLU A 69 -8.76 4.00 -12.42
CA GLU A 69 -9.50 2.80 -11.99
C GLU A 69 -9.30 2.48 -10.50
N CYS A 70 -8.72 3.41 -9.76
CA CYS A 70 -8.33 3.21 -8.38
C CYS A 70 -9.53 3.14 -7.43
N ASP A 71 -9.80 1.95 -6.92
CA ASP A 71 -10.56 1.76 -5.68
C ASP A 71 -9.59 1.81 -4.48
N MET A 72 -9.64 2.91 -3.73
CA MET A 72 -8.79 3.14 -2.56
C MET A 72 -9.02 2.11 -1.44
N SER A 73 -10.23 1.55 -1.33
CA SER A 73 -10.51 0.49 -0.34
C SER A 73 -9.83 -0.81 -0.74
N GLU A 74 -9.89 -1.20 -2.01
CA GLU A 74 -9.19 -2.39 -2.51
C GLU A 74 -7.67 -2.24 -2.37
N GLN A 75 -7.12 -1.04 -2.62
CA GLN A 75 -5.69 -0.78 -2.42
C GLN A 75 -5.27 -0.89 -0.96
N PHE A 76 -6.08 -0.36 -0.04
CA PHE A 76 -5.83 -0.49 1.40
C PHE A 76 -5.79 -1.96 1.84
N ASP A 77 -6.79 -2.74 1.43
CA ASP A 77 -6.89 -4.16 1.78
C ASP A 77 -5.73 -4.97 1.20
N LEU A 78 -5.30 -4.67 -0.03
CA LEU A 78 -4.13 -5.29 -0.64
C LEU A 78 -2.86 -5.03 0.19
N GLY A 79 -2.60 -3.78 0.58
CA GLY A 79 -1.40 -3.44 1.34
C GLY A 79 -1.38 -4.10 2.73
N ILE A 80 -2.50 -4.11 3.44
CA ILE A 80 -2.63 -4.84 4.71
C ILE A 80 -2.39 -6.34 4.52
N THR A 81 -2.99 -6.93 3.49
CA THR A 81 -2.80 -8.36 3.17
C THR A 81 -1.34 -8.70 2.91
N LEU A 82 -0.63 -7.87 2.15
CA LEU A 82 0.80 -8.09 1.87
C LEU A 82 1.66 -7.98 3.14
N MET A 83 1.36 -7.02 4.02
CA MET A 83 2.06 -6.89 5.30
C MET A 83 1.81 -8.09 6.22
N ILE A 84 0.58 -8.61 6.29
CA ILE A 84 0.25 -9.81 7.06
C ILE A 84 0.99 -11.02 6.49
N ARG A 85 0.98 -11.24 5.17
CA ARG A 85 1.72 -12.34 4.54
C ARG A 85 3.23 -12.27 4.82
N GLY A 86 3.81 -11.07 4.81
CA GLY A 86 5.21 -10.87 5.16
C GLY A 86 5.50 -11.18 6.64
N LEU A 87 4.56 -10.86 7.53
CA LEU A 87 4.63 -11.24 8.93
C LEU A 87 4.54 -12.76 9.11
N ASP A 88 3.57 -13.41 8.47
CA ASP A 88 3.38 -14.87 8.55
C ASP A 88 4.63 -15.62 8.08
N ALA A 89 5.24 -15.18 6.97
CA ALA A 89 6.49 -15.74 6.48
C ALA A 89 7.63 -15.55 7.49
N THR A 90 7.74 -14.36 8.10
CA THR A 90 8.74 -14.10 9.14
C THR A 90 8.54 -14.99 10.36
N LEU A 91 7.29 -15.19 10.80
CA LEU A 91 6.97 -16.00 11.96
C LEU A 91 7.26 -17.48 11.72
N ALA A 92 7.00 -17.99 10.52
CA ALA A 92 7.30 -19.37 10.14
C ALA A 92 8.81 -19.70 10.12
N GLU A 93 9.68 -18.69 10.09
CA GLU A 93 11.15 -18.84 10.14
C GLU A 93 11.73 -18.80 11.56
N THR A 94 10.90 -18.49 12.56
CA THR A 94 11.27 -18.38 14.00
C THR A 94 10.97 -19.66 14.76
#